data_AF-A0A1M6DGC9-F1
#
_entry.id   AF-A0A1M6DGC9-F1
#
_cell.length_a   1.000
_cell.length_b   1.000
_cell.length_c   1.000
_cell.angle_alpha   90.00
_cell.angle_beta   90.00
_cell.angle_gamma   90.00
#
_symmetry.space_group_name_H-M   'P 1'
#
loop_
_entity.id
_entity.type
_entity.pdbx_description
1 polymer ?
#
loop_
_entity_poly.entity_id
_entity_poly.type
_entity_poly.pdbx_seq_one_letter_code
_entity_poly.pdbx_strand_id
1 'polypeptide(L)'
;MARNKREPIIALYADENGEIFDAPGILAMGREGDELRLLTPEDLIPLPESADLMFLPDRQAVGMSQEGEVLTLTGNAVSAILPAGYTRTMMPAFQLDENASRLPLYGYTAVCVYKDQLYGTAIYTDENYKWDPEHYNTKNLKRLVKQVKKDLPNNPLIDHLANCSLEWHCCTAENIFYRRWECGIPTSPVCNANCFGCISLQPAECCPSPQSRIKFRPTAEQIAELGIYHLENAPEGIISFGQGCEGEPSLAAVNISAGIKLIRERTSKGQININTNAGYTEGIKQIVDAGLDTMRVSIISAIPKSYDAYYRSNYKLDNVKESIRYALDHDIYVSLNMLYFPGFNDREDELAAWKEFFRELPVQMIQVRNLNIDPDAFLDIMPEQKTPFVGTRKFLSELKKEFPQLVIGSFSHYVEG
;
A
#
# COMPACT_ATOMS: atom_id res chain seq x y z
N MET A 1 38.03 -23.37 22.34
CA MET A 1 36.63 -23.41 21.83
C MET A 1 36.14 -21.98 21.76
N ALA A 2 36.29 -21.34 20.59
CA ALA A 2 35.68 -20.03 20.36
C ALA A 2 34.16 -20.26 20.36
N ARG A 3 33.47 -19.81 21.40
CA ARG A 3 32.01 -19.60 21.31
C ARG A 3 31.83 -18.70 20.09
N ASN A 4 31.07 -19.15 19.08
CA ASN A 4 30.53 -18.27 18.05
C ASN A 4 29.78 -17.15 18.79
N LYS A 5 30.46 -16.04 19.10
CA LYS A 5 29.80 -14.83 19.55
C LYS A 5 29.06 -14.35 18.31
N ARG A 6 27.75 -14.63 18.26
CA ARG A 6 26.88 -13.99 17.28
C ARG A 6 27.13 -12.49 17.42
N GLU A 7 27.41 -11.83 16.30
CA GLU A 7 27.58 -10.38 16.28
C GLU A 7 26.31 -9.73 16.85
N PRO A 8 26.44 -8.73 17.72
CA PRO A 8 25.29 -8.12 18.37
C PRO A 8 24.49 -7.32 17.35
N ILE A 9 23.16 -7.31 17.53
CA ILE A 9 22.24 -6.45 16.80
C ILE A 9 21.98 -5.24 17.70
N ILE A 10 22.46 -4.08 17.31
CA ILE A 10 22.57 -2.89 18.15
C ILE A 10 21.41 -1.93 17.85
N ALA A 11 20.81 -1.39 18.91
CA ALA A 11 19.73 -0.42 18.82
C ALA A 11 20.22 0.91 18.21
N LEU A 12 19.29 1.64 17.58
CA LEU A 12 19.50 2.99 17.08
C LEU A 12 18.63 3.98 17.85
N TYR A 13 19.11 5.20 18.00
CA TYR A 13 18.33 6.33 18.49
C TYR A 13 18.72 7.60 17.74
N ALA A 14 17.82 8.58 17.72
CA ALA A 14 18.11 9.91 17.24
C ALA A 14 18.13 10.90 18.39
N ASP A 15 19.08 11.84 18.35
CA ASP A 15 19.11 12.92 19.34
C ASP A 15 18.03 14.00 19.05
N GLU A 16 18.08 15.09 19.81
CA GLU A 16 17.17 16.24 19.65
C GLU A 16 17.35 16.98 18.31
N ASN A 17 18.50 16.84 17.65
CA ASN A 17 18.79 17.44 16.35
C ASN A 17 18.42 16.52 15.18
N GLY A 18 18.00 15.29 15.47
CA GLY A 18 17.69 14.27 14.47
C GLY A 18 18.94 13.54 13.94
N GLU A 19 20.10 13.70 14.58
CA GLU A 19 21.30 12.91 14.28
C GLU A 19 21.11 11.49 14.83
N ILE A 20 21.36 10.49 13.98
CA ILE A 20 21.16 9.07 14.30
C ILE A 20 22.46 8.46 14.82
N PHE A 21 22.37 7.80 15.98
CA PHE A 21 23.47 7.12 16.66
C PHE A 21 23.12 5.66 16.93
N ASP A 22 24.13 4.80 16.92
CA ASP A 22 24.02 3.47 17.52
C ASP A 22 24.11 3.57 19.04
N ALA A 23 23.53 2.59 19.75
CA ALA A 23 23.61 2.48 21.20
C ALA A 23 24.47 1.27 21.60
N PRO A 24 25.82 1.38 21.60
CA PRO A 24 26.71 0.27 21.91
C PRO A 24 26.34 -0.42 23.23
N GLY A 25 26.21 -1.75 23.17
CA GLY A 25 25.85 -2.57 24.33
C GLY A 25 24.34 -2.69 24.59
N ILE A 26 23.51 -1.96 23.83
CA ILE A 26 22.05 -2.08 23.86
C ILE A 26 21.59 -2.89 22.64
N LEU A 27 20.93 -4.00 22.90
CA LEU A 27 20.36 -4.88 21.88
C LEU A 27 19.09 -4.25 21.29
N ALA A 28 18.98 -4.30 19.96
CA ALA A 28 17.82 -3.75 19.25
C ALA A 28 16.56 -4.57 19.53
N MET A 29 15.46 -3.84 19.73
CA MET A 29 14.12 -4.41 19.85
C MET A 29 13.24 -3.89 18.71
N GLY A 30 12.25 -4.69 18.34
CA GLY A 30 11.14 -4.28 17.48
C GLY A 30 9.82 -4.68 18.12
N ARG A 31 8.72 -4.26 17.51
CA ARG A 31 7.37 -4.62 17.94
C ARG A 31 6.55 -5.27 16.82
N GLU A 32 5.80 -6.29 17.20
CA GLU A 32 4.68 -6.85 16.43
C GLU A 32 3.41 -6.52 17.23
N GLY A 33 2.49 -5.74 16.66
CA GLY A 33 1.38 -5.23 17.46
C GLY A 33 1.91 -4.34 18.58
N ASP A 34 1.60 -4.67 19.82
CA ASP A 34 2.09 -4.05 21.06
C ASP A 34 3.20 -4.87 21.76
N GLU A 35 3.52 -6.08 21.27
CA GLU A 35 4.52 -6.94 21.89
C GLU A 35 5.94 -6.56 21.46
N LEU A 36 6.79 -6.22 22.44
CA LEU A 36 8.21 -5.98 22.23
C LEU A 36 8.98 -7.31 22.18
N ARG A 37 9.90 -7.44 21.22
CA ARG A 37 10.84 -8.55 21.16
C ARG A 37 12.21 -8.12 20.68
N LEU A 38 13.21 -8.90 21.07
CA LEU A 38 14.56 -8.77 20.52
C LEU A 38 14.55 -9.08 19.02
N LEU A 39 15.31 -8.29 18.26
CA LEU A 39 15.58 -8.59 16.87
C LEU A 39 16.56 -9.77 16.76
N THR A 40 16.32 -10.64 15.79
CA THR A 40 17.16 -11.79 15.48
C THR A 40 17.71 -11.67 14.06
N PRO A 41 18.85 -12.29 13.73
CA PRO A 41 19.38 -12.24 12.36
C PRO A 41 18.39 -12.71 11.28
N GLU A 42 17.46 -13.60 11.63
CA GLU A 42 16.41 -14.11 10.74
C GLU A 42 15.33 -13.09 10.37
N ASP A 43 15.27 -11.97 11.12
CA ASP A 43 14.36 -10.85 10.91
C ASP A 43 14.92 -9.80 9.95
N LEU A 44 16.24 -9.82 9.75
CA LEU A 44 16.97 -8.70 9.18
C LEU A 44 17.27 -8.91 7.69
N ILE A 45 17.11 -7.84 6.92
CA ILE A 45 17.69 -7.67 5.60
C ILE A 45 18.58 -6.42 5.60
N PRO A 46 19.64 -6.38 4.78
CA PRO A 46 20.35 -5.13 4.54
C PRO A 46 19.34 -4.05 4.14
N LEU A 47 19.45 -2.86 4.75
CA LEU A 47 18.53 -1.79 4.44
C LEU A 47 18.68 -1.41 2.95
N PRO A 48 17.59 -1.39 2.15
CA PRO A 48 17.68 -1.01 0.74
C PRO A 48 18.23 0.42 0.60
N GLU A 49 19.06 0.67 -0.42
CA GLU A 49 19.68 1.99 -0.63
C GLU A 49 18.63 3.10 -0.87
N SER A 50 17.46 2.75 -1.41
CA SER A 50 16.34 3.65 -1.64
C SER A 50 15.39 3.80 -0.44
N ALA A 51 15.72 3.21 0.71
CA ALA A 51 14.94 3.40 1.92
C ALA A 51 15.27 4.74 2.60
N ASP A 52 14.25 5.44 3.07
CA ASP A 52 14.41 6.67 3.83
C ASP A 52 14.45 6.39 5.33
N LEU A 53 15.43 6.96 6.04
CA LEU A 53 15.48 6.94 7.50
C LEU A 53 14.75 8.15 8.08
N MET A 54 14.12 7.94 9.24
CA MET A 54 13.48 8.99 10.00
C MET A 54 13.51 8.68 11.49
N PHE A 55 13.56 9.72 12.30
CA PHE A 55 13.25 9.59 13.72
C PHE A 55 11.76 9.80 13.96
N LEU A 56 11.28 9.28 15.09
CA LEU A 56 9.90 9.37 15.52
C LEU A 56 9.80 10.38 16.67
N PRO A 57 9.29 11.60 16.44
CA PRO A 57 9.14 12.58 17.51
C PRO A 57 8.29 12.05 18.67
N ASP A 58 8.65 12.45 19.89
CA ASP A 58 7.94 12.14 21.15
C ASP A 58 7.81 10.63 21.41
N ARG A 59 8.72 9.83 20.84
CA ARG A 59 8.73 8.36 20.92
C ARG A 59 10.14 7.93 21.27
N GLN A 60 10.41 7.75 22.55
CA GLN A 60 11.73 7.41 23.05
C GLN A 60 12.14 6.00 22.59
N ALA A 61 13.36 5.84 22.09
CA ALA A 61 13.85 4.56 21.61
C ALA A 61 13.91 3.53 22.75
N VAL A 62 13.52 2.29 22.47
CA VAL A 62 13.57 1.19 23.43
C VAL A 62 14.54 0.11 22.96
N GLY A 63 15.36 -0.39 23.87
CA GLY A 63 16.26 -1.51 23.63
C GLY A 63 16.42 -2.39 24.86
N MET A 64 17.29 -3.39 24.79
CA MET A 64 17.55 -4.31 25.90
C MET A 64 19.03 -4.31 26.30
N SER A 65 19.32 -4.25 27.60
CA SER A 65 20.68 -4.37 28.12
C SER A 65 21.25 -5.78 27.92
N GLN A 66 22.56 -5.96 28.15
CA GLN A 66 23.19 -7.29 28.09
C GLN A 66 22.71 -8.21 29.22
N GLU A 67 22.20 -7.63 30.30
CA GLU A 67 21.61 -8.31 31.45
C GLU A 67 20.15 -8.73 31.22
N GLY A 68 19.55 -8.30 30.10
CA GLY A 68 18.17 -8.65 29.72
C GLY A 68 17.11 -7.65 30.20
N GLU A 69 17.50 -6.47 30.67
CA GLU A 69 16.58 -5.41 31.11
C GLU A 69 16.13 -4.57 29.91
N VAL A 70 14.82 -4.34 29.78
CA VAL A 70 14.28 -3.42 28.77
C VAL A 70 14.48 -1.99 29.25
N LEU A 71 15.11 -1.17 28.42
CA LEU A 71 15.52 0.19 28.75
C LEU A 71 14.98 1.18 27.71
N THR A 72 14.57 2.34 28.20
CA THR A 72 14.27 3.51 27.38
C THR A 72 15.53 4.36 27.25
N LEU A 73 15.89 4.72 26.02
CA LEU A 73 17.08 5.48 25.70
C LEU A 73 16.79 6.98 25.72
N THR A 74 17.83 7.77 26.01
CA THR A 74 17.79 9.22 25.84
C THR A 74 17.89 9.57 24.35
N GLY A 75 16.75 9.56 23.67
CA GLY A 75 16.65 9.86 22.24
C GLY A 75 15.41 9.23 21.61
N ASN A 76 15.05 9.70 20.44
CA ASN A 76 13.88 9.24 19.70
C ASN A 76 14.16 7.93 18.95
N ALA A 77 13.14 7.10 18.82
CA ALA A 77 13.19 5.88 18.01
C ALA A 77 13.45 6.22 16.53
N VAL A 78 14.24 5.37 15.88
CA VAL A 78 14.54 5.48 14.45
C VAL A 78 13.73 4.43 13.69
N SER A 79 13.26 4.82 12.51
CA SER A 79 12.49 4.00 11.60
C SER A 79 13.02 4.13 10.18
N ALA A 80 12.77 3.10 9.37
CA ALA A 80 12.91 3.19 7.92
C ALA A 80 11.54 3.18 7.22
N ILE A 81 11.43 3.90 6.10
CA ILE A 81 10.41 3.67 5.08
C ILE A 81 11.02 2.79 4.01
N LEU A 82 10.43 1.62 3.80
CA LEU A 82 10.88 0.69 2.77
C LEU A 82 10.26 1.04 1.41
N PRO A 83 11.02 0.85 0.32
CA PRO A 83 10.44 0.91 -1.02
C PRO A 83 9.41 -0.21 -1.22
N ALA A 84 8.53 -0.04 -2.21
CA ALA A 84 7.61 -1.11 -2.62
C ALA A 84 8.41 -2.36 -3.05
N GLY A 85 7.86 -3.55 -2.82
CA GLY A 85 8.57 -4.81 -3.01
C GLY A 85 9.17 -5.39 -1.72
N TYR A 86 9.14 -4.64 -0.62
CA TYR A 86 9.52 -5.10 0.70
C TYR A 86 8.34 -5.07 1.66
N THR A 87 8.04 -6.20 2.29
CA THR A 87 7.02 -6.28 3.34
C THR A 87 7.70 -6.20 4.70
N ARG A 88 7.34 -5.16 5.47
CA ARG A 88 7.78 -4.95 6.85
C ARG A 88 7.29 -6.11 7.72
N THR A 89 8.18 -6.65 8.55
CA THR A 89 7.83 -7.69 9.53
C THR A 89 7.70 -7.15 10.94
N MET A 90 8.32 -6.00 11.27
CA MET A 90 8.24 -5.39 12.59
C MET A 90 8.28 -3.86 12.51
N MET A 91 7.71 -3.21 13.52
CA MET A 91 7.77 -1.75 13.70
C MET A 91 8.83 -1.40 14.75
N PRO A 92 9.29 -0.13 14.80
CA PRO A 92 10.23 0.32 15.83
C PRO A 92 9.68 0.10 17.24
N ALA A 93 10.55 -0.35 18.16
CA ALA A 93 10.24 -0.37 19.58
C ALA A 93 10.46 1.03 20.16
N PHE A 94 9.43 1.57 20.81
CA PHE A 94 9.49 2.87 21.44
C PHE A 94 8.58 2.96 22.66
N GLN A 95 8.87 3.91 23.53
CA GLN A 95 7.96 4.38 24.57
C GLN A 95 7.34 5.70 24.13
N LEU A 96 6.01 5.77 24.13
CA LEU A 96 5.26 6.96 23.73
C LEU A 96 5.25 7.99 24.87
N ASP A 97 5.60 9.23 24.57
CA ASP A 97 5.46 10.34 25.52
C ASP A 97 3.97 10.72 25.70
N GLU A 98 3.58 11.18 26.89
CA GLU A 98 2.18 11.46 27.24
C GLU A 98 1.48 12.48 26.31
N ASN A 99 2.24 13.40 25.70
CA ASN A 99 1.74 14.45 24.82
C ASN A 99 2.10 14.24 23.34
N ALA A 100 2.54 13.02 22.98
CA ALA A 100 2.97 12.72 21.63
C ALA A 100 1.86 12.95 20.61
N SER A 101 2.19 13.69 19.55
CA SER A 101 1.28 13.87 18.43
C SER A 101 1.18 12.59 17.59
N ARG A 102 0.07 12.44 16.86
CA ARG A 102 -0.12 11.34 15.91
C ARG A 102 0.93 11.40 14.80
N LEU A 103 1.52 10.24 14.49
CA LEU A 103 2.46 10.09 13.39
C LEU A 103 1.77 10.23 12.02
N PRO A 104 2.48 10.79 11.02
CA PRO A 104 2.03 10.76 9.63
C PRO A 104 1.78 9.35 9.07
N LEU A 105 1.11 9.28 7.92
CA LEU A 105 0.82 8.01 7.26
C LEU A 105 2.06 7.47 6.53
N TYR A 106 2.98 6.85 7.28
CA TYR A 106 4.16 6.16 6.76
C TYR A 106 4.26 4.70 7.23
N GLY A 107 5.02 3.91 6.47
CA GLY A 107 5.28 2.49 6.74
C GLY A 107 6.47 2.29 7.68
N TYR A 108 6.32 2.70 8.95
CA TYR A 108 7.38 2.66 9.97
C TYR A 108 7.98 1.27 10.21
N THR A 109 9.21 1.02 9.76
CA THR A 109 9.92 -0.27 9.90
C THR A 109 11.02 -0.18 10.96
N ALA A 110 11.10 -1.17 11.85
CA ALA A 110 12.22 -1.29 12.78
C ALA A 110 13.56 -1.42 12.03
N VAL A 111 14.55 -0.64 12.47
CA VAL A 111 15.90 -0.56 11.91
C VAL A 111 16.94 -0.67 13.03
N CYS A 112 18.07 -1.29 12.73
CA CYS A 112 19.15 -1.53 13.68
C CYS A 112 20.52 -1.51 12.99
N VAL A 113 21.60 -1.47 13.78
CA VAL A 113 22.95 -1.75 13.30
C VAL A 113 23.27 -3.23 13.50
N TYR A 114 23.68 -3.89 12.43
CA TYR A 114 24.17 -5.27 12.46
C TYR A 114 25.34 -5.37 11.49
N LYS A 115 26.48 -5.93 11.94
CA LYS A 115 27.71 -6.04 11.14
C LYS A 115 28.19 -4.71 10.53
N ASP A 116 28.20 -3.67 11.36
CA ASP A 116 28.62 -2.30 10.98
C ASP A 116 27.82 -1.68 9.82
N GLN A 117 26.59 -2.16 9.59
CA GLN A 117 25.69 -1.66 8.54
C GLN A 117 24.25 -1.56 9.08
N LEU A 118 23.41 -0.79 8.39
CA LEU A 118 22.00 -0.67 8.72
C LEU A 118 21.20 -1.84 8.14
N TYR A 119 20.36 -2.42 8.98
CA TYR A 119 19.45 -3.50 8.63
C TYR A 119 18.02 -3.13 9.03
N GLY A 120 17.06 -3.53 8.21
CA GLY A 120 15.63 -3.36 8.46
C GLY A 120 14.93 -4.70 8.69
N THR A 121 13.81 -4.65 9.41
CA THR A 121 12.96 -5.82 9.67
C THR A 121 11.94 -6.03 8.55
N ALA A 122 12.31 -6.83 7.55
CA ALA A 122 11.50 -7.02 6.37
C ALA A 122 11.77 -8.33 5.64
N ILE A 123 10.87 -8.65 4.71
CA ILE A 123 11.04 -9.68 3.70
C ILE A 123 10.94 -9.04 2.32
N TYR A 124 11.78 -9.51 1.41
CA TYR A 124 11.64 -9.17 0.00
C TYR A 124 10.47 -9.95 -0.59
N THR A 125 9.47 -9.25 -1.11
CA THR A 125 8.22 -9.84 -1.59
C THR A 125 8.03 -9.73 -3.10
N ASP A 126 8.60 -8.73 -3.77
CA ASP A 126 8.43 -8.58 -5.22
C ASP A 126 9.46 -7.62 -5.81
N GLU A 127 9.75 -7.77 -7.10
CA GLU A 127 10.56 -6.84 -7.88
C GLU A 127 9.73 -6.27 -9.02
N ASN A 128 9.79 -4.96 -9.27
CA ASN A 128 9.23 -4.42 -10.50
C ASN A 128 9.97 -3.18 -10.99
N TYR A 129 10.80 -3.38 -12.02
CA TYR A 129 11.57 -2.32 -12.67
C TYR A 129 10.70 -1.15 -13.19
N LYS A 130 9.42 -1.39 -13.52
CA LYS A 130 8.52 -0.35 -14.03
C LYS A 130 8.13 0.66 -12.96
N TRP A 131 8.25 0.28 -11.70
CA TRP A 131 7.95 1.14 -10.55
C TRP A 131 9.20 1.73 -9.90
N ASP A 132 10.37 1.55 -10.52
CA ASP A 132 11.59 2.16 -10.05
C ASP A 132 11.50 3.70 -10.17
N PRO A 133 11.63 4.45 -9.06
CA PRO A 133 11.60 5.91 -9.05
C PRO A 133 12.60 6.58 -10.00
N GLU A 134 13.73 5.93 -10.32
CA GLU A 134 14.74 6.46 -11.25
C GLU A 134 14.17 6.72 -12.66
N HIS A 135 13.13 5.99 -13.04
CA HIS A 135 12.49 6.15 -14.34
C HIS A 135 11.54 7.35 -14.42
N TYR A 136 11.20 7.99 -13.30
CA TYR A 136 10.20 9.04 -13.18
C TYR A 136 10.84 10.41 -12.96
N ASN A 137 10.04 11.48 -13.04
CA ASN A 137 10.45 12.86 -12.78
C ASN A 137 11.65 13.33 -13.61
N THR A 138 11.78 12.77 -14.82
CA THR A 138 12.89 13.05 -15.71
C THR A 138 12.84 14.50 -16.21
N LYS A 139 14.00 15.05 -16.61
CA LYS A 139 14.13 16.45 -17.09
C LYS A 139 13.20 16.80 -18.25
N ASN A 140 12.75 15.82 -19.05
CA ASN A 140 11.83 16.03 -20.18
C ASN A 140 10.34 15.97 -19.83
N LEU A 141 9.94 15.64 -18.59
CA LEU A 141 8.53 15.51 -18.20
C LEU A 141 7.70 16.74 -18.59
N LYS A 142 8.16 17.95 -18.26
CA LYS A 142 7.48 19.23 -18.61
C LYS A 142 7.24 19.39 -20.11
N ARG A 143 8.15 18.88 -20.95
CA ARG A 143 8.00 18.91 -22.42
C ARG A 143 6.93 17.92 -22.87
N LEU A 144 6.93 16.71 -22.31
CA LEU A 144 5.95 15.67 -22.62
C LEU A 144 4.53 16.10 -22.20
N VAL A 145 4.38 16.70 -21.02
CA VAL A 145 3.10 17.29 -20.56
C VAL A 145 2.56 18.31 -21.57
N LYS A 146 3.41 19.23 -22.07
CA LYS A 146 3.00 20.20 -23.10
C LYS A 146 2.61 19.55 -24.42
N GLN A 147 3.19 18.39 -24.75
CA GLN A 147 2.86 17.65 -25.97
C GLN A 147 1.50 16.97 -25.84
N VAL A 148 1.26 16.20 -24.77
CA VAL A 148 -0.03 15.52 -24.57
C VAL A 148 -1.19 16.51 -24.44
N LYS A 149 -1.00 17.66 -23.78
CA LYS A 149 -2.02 18.73 -23.73
C LYS A 149 -2.41 19.27 -25.11
N LYS A 150 -1.52 19.19 -26.10
CA LYS A 150 -1.83 19.56 -27.50
C LYS A 150 -2.51 18.42 -28.23
N ASP A 151 -2.12 17.18 -27.95
CA ASP A 151 -2.71 15.99 -28.56
C ASP A 151 -4.16 15.77 -28.09
N LEU A 152 -4.46 16.11 -26.84
CA LEU A 152 -5.76 15.96 -26.17
C LEU A 152 -6.27 17.31 -25.62
N PRO A 153 -6.66 18.26 -26.48
CA PRO A 153 -7.10 19.58 -26.04
C PRO A 153 -8.49 19.52 -25.39
N ASN A 154 -8.73 20.38 -24.39
CA ASN A 154 -10.01 20.52 -23.68
C ASN A 154 -10.45 19.30 -22.84
N ASN A 155 -9.54 18.37 -22.53
CA ASN A 155 -9.81 17.29 -21.59
C ASN A 155 -9.30 17.65 -20.17
N PRO A 156 -10.19 17.91 -19.19
CA PRO A 156 -9.79 18.34 -17.86
C PRO A 156 -9.02 17.27 -17.08
N LEU A 157 -9.11 15.99 -17.47
CA LEU A 157 -8.29 14.92 -16.88
C LEU A 157 -6.80 15.14 -17.15
N ILE A 158 -6.45 15.62 -18.34
CA ILE A 158 -5.05 15.87 -18.71
C ILE A 158 -4.46 17.00 -17.87
N ASP A 159 -5.26 18.04 -17.57
CA ASP A 159 -4.85 19.11 -16.67
C ASP A 159 -4.65 18.61 -15.23
N HIS A 160 -5.58 17.78 -14.74
CA HIS A 160 -5.49 17.20 -13.41
C HIS A 160 -4.27 16.26 -13.28
N LEU A 161 -4.04 15.37 -14.25
CA LEU A 161 -2.88 14.47 -14.25
C LEU A 161 -1.56 15.20 -14.44
N ALA A 162 -1.55 16.29 -15.22
CA ALA A 162 -0.37 17.16 -15.32
C ALA A 162 -0.02 17.78 -13.97
N ASN A 163 -1.02 18.23 -13.21
CA ASN A 163 -0.81 18.72 -11.84
C ASN A 163 -0.29 17.61 -10.93
N CYS A 164 -0.90 16.42 -10.96
CA CYS A 164 -0.45 15.27 -10.18
C CYS A 164 1.01 14.90 -10.47
N SER A 165 1.41 14.97 -11.75
CA SER A 165 2.76 14.64 -12.20
C SER A 165 3.79 15.69 -11.79
N LEU A 166 3.44 16.98 -11.92
CA LEU A 166 4.41 18.08 -11.75
C LEU A 166 4.52 18.58 -10.32
N GLU A 167 3.43 18.55 -9.55
CA GLU A 167 3.38 19.08 -8.18
C GLU A 167 3.54 17.97 -7.13
N TRP A 168 2.98 16.79 -7.39
CA TRP A 168 2.98 15.67 -6.43
C TRP A 168 3.83 14.48 -6.86
N HIS A 169 4.54 14.59 -7.99
CA HIS A 169 5.46 13.56 -8.49
C HIS A 169 4.80 12.17 -8.61
N CYS A 170 3.50 12.16 -8.95
CA CYS A 170 2.72 10.93 -9.01
C CYS A 170 3.14 10.09 -10.21
N CYS A 171 3.89 9.01 -9.94
CA CYS A 171 4.41 8.08 -10.95
C CYS A 171 3.31 7.53 -11.88
N THR A 172 2.15 7.15 -11.34
CA THR A 172 1.02 6.64 -12.14
C THR A 172 0.42 7.73 -13.05
N ALA A 173 0.45 9.00 -12.64
CA ALA A 173 -0.02 10.11 -13.47
C ALA A 173 0.98 10.45 -14.57
N GLU A 174 2.29 10.32 -14.30
CA GLU A 174 3.35 10.61 -15.27
C GLU A 174 3.29 9.68 -16.51
N ASN A 175 2.78 8.46 -16.32
CA ASN A 175 2.76 7.42 -17.35
C ASN A 175 1.90 7.75 -18.57
N ILE A 176 0.89 8.65 -18.46
CA ILE A 176 0.19 9.17 -19.66
C ILE A 176 1.10 10.01 -20.54
N PHE A 177 2.01 10.77 -19.91
CA PHE A 177 2.93 11.68 -20.60
C PHE A 177 4.13 10.94 -21.17
N TYR A 178 4.61 9.91 -20.47
CA TYR A 178 5.62 8.99 -20.99
C TYR A 178 5.08 7.98 -21.99
N ARG A 179 3.76 7.77 -22.04
CA ARG A 179 3.08 6.77 -22.89
C ARG A 179 3.63 5.36 -22.64
N ARG A 180 3.59 4.92 -21.37
CA ARG A 180 4.06 3.58 -20.97
C ARG A 180 3.27 3.06 -19.77
N TRP A 181 3.21 1.73 -19.65
CA TRP A 181 2.80 1.02 -18.43
C TRP A 181 1.41 1.43 -17.90
N GLU A 182 1.22 1.46 -16.57
CA GLU A 182 -0.04 1.78 -15.92
C GLU A 182 -0.27 3.29 -15.81
N CYS A 183 -1.39 3.76 -16.37
CA CYS A 183 -1.87 5.14 -16.27
C CYS A 183 -3.14 5.21 -15.43
N GLY A 184 -3.18 6.16 -14.49
CA GLY A 184 -4.35 6.44 -13.67
C GLY A 184 -5.40 7.28 -14.40
N ILE A 185 -6.69 6.92 -14.29
CA ILE A 185 -7.81 7.75 -14.75
C ILE A 185 -8.72 8.07 -13.56
N PRO A 186 -8.55 9.24 -12.90
CA PRO A 186 -9.40 9.62 -11.78
C PRO A 186 -10.80 10.02 -12.23
N THR A 187 -11.82 9.48 -11.55
CA THR A 187 -13.23 9.59 -11.95
C THR A 187 -14.17 10.01 -10.83
N SER A 188 -13.83 9.71 -9.58
CA SER A 188 -14.75 9.89 -8.46
C SER A 188 -14.26 10.91 -7.42
N PRO A 189 -14.93 12.06 -7.23
CA PRO A 189 -14.57 13.01 -6.18
C PRO A 189 -14.99 12.56 -4.77
N VAL A 190 -15.79 11.49 -4.67
CA VAL A 190 -16.46 11.05 -3.43
C VAL A 190 -16.10 9.61 -3.08
N CYS A 191 -16.19 9.26 -1.80
CA CYS A 191 -15.99 7.90 -1.31
C CYS A 191 -17.15 7.49 -0.40
N ASN A 192 -17.47 6.20 -0.38
CA ASN A 192 -18.47 5.58 0.50
C ASN A 192 -17.85 4.90 1.73
N ALA A 193 -16.55 5.12 1.97
CA ALA A 193 -15.82 4.70 3.14
C ALA A 193 -15.13 5.88 3.82
N ASN A 194 -14.93 5.78 5.13
CA ASN A 194 -14.20 6.75 5.94
C ASN A 194 -13.01 6.05 6.62
N CYS A 195 -12.14 5.46 5.79
CA CYS A 195 -11.02 4.66 6.25
C CYS A 195 -10.16 5.44 7.25
N PHE A 196 -9.80 4.80 8.36
CA PHE A 196 -9.01 5.46 9.41
C PHE A 196 -7.66 5.99 8.87
N GLY A 197 -7.01 5.24 7.97
CA GLY A 197 -5.79 5.66 7.26
C GLY A 197 -6.04 6.10 5.80
N CYS A 198 -7.09 6.88 5.52
CA CYS A 198 -7.42 7.27 4.14
C CYS A 198 -6.34 8.16 3.48
N ILE A 199 -5.53 7.59 2.58
CA ILE A 199 -4.47 8.34 1.88
C ILE A 199 -4.97 9.41 0.91
N SER A 200 -6.25 9.39 0.55
CA SER A 200 -6.85 10.29 -0.44
C SER A 200 -7.54 11.50 0.21
N LEU A 201 -7.85 11.42 1.51
CA LEU A 201 -8.45 12.52 2.26
C LEU A 201 -8.10 12.38 3.73
N GLN A 202 -7.25 13.28 4.21
CA GLN A 202 -6.90 13.42 5.63
C GLN A 202 -7.38 14.78 6.16
N PRO A 203 -7.69 14.91 7.47
CA PRO A 203 -7.93 16.20 8.10
C PRO A 203 -6.74 17.14 7.88
N ALA A 204 -7.02 18.39 7.54
CA ALA A 204 -6.00 19.38 7.18
C ALA A 204 -5.02 19.70 8.33
N GLU A 205 -5.42 19.48 9.58
CA GLU A 205 -4.69 19.91 10.78
C GLU A 205 -3.64 18.91 11.27
N CYS A 206 -3.68 17.65 10.83
CA CYS A 206 -2.78 16.60 11.33
C CYS A 206 -1.70 16.27 10.29
N CYS A 207 -2.10 15.81 9.10
CA CYS A 207 -1.19 15.46 8.00
C CYS A 207 -1.94 15.62 6.67
N PRO A 208 -1.62 16.60 5.80
CA PRO A 208 -2.31 16.75 4.53
C PRO A 208 -2.11 15.52 3.66
N SER A 209 -3.15 15.14 2.92
CA SER A 209 -3.06 14.09 1.90
C SER A 209 -1.94 14.41 0.91
N PRO A 210 -1.12 13.42 0.49
CA PRO A 210 -0.03 13.64 -0.47
C PRO A 210 -0.53 14.14 -1.83
N GLN A 211 -1.80 13.88 -2.16
CA GLN A 211 -2.46 14.32 -3.38
C GLN A 211 -3.87 14.80 -3.07
N SER A 212 -4.36 15.83 -3.76
CA SER A 212 -5.74 16.29 -3.58
C SER A 212 -6.71 15.55 -4.49
N ARG A 213 -7.91 15.25 -3.97
CA ARG A 213 -8.98 14.65 -4.77
C ARG A 213 -9.34 15.49 -6.00
N ILE A 214 -9.64 14.81 -7.10
CA ILE A 214 -10.33 15.38 -8.25
C ILE A 214 -11.61 16.08 -7.80
N LYS A 215 -11.91 17.24 -8.38
CA LYS A 215 -13.05 18.09 -7.97
C LYS A 215 -14.24 18.03 -8.94
N PHE A 216 -14.14 17.19 -9.96
CA PHE A 216 -15.16 17.02 -11.00
C PHE A 216 -15.33 15.54 -11.31
N ARG A 217 -16.42 15.22 -12.02
CA ARG A 217 -16.68 13.88 -12.57
C ARG A 217 -16.47 13.95 -14.08
N PRO A 218 -15.48 13.23 -14.66
CA PRO A 218 -15.29 13.22 -16.10
C PRO A 218 -16.46 12.54 -16.81
N THR A 219 -16.73 12.93 -18.06
CA THR A 219 -17.70 12.24 -18.92
C THR A 219 -17.14 10.95 -19.48
N ALA A 220 -18.00 10.10 -20.03
CA ALA A 220 -17.58 8.87 -20.69
C ALA A 220 -16.60 9.14 -21.85
N GLU A 221 -16.83 10.21 -22.62
CA GLU A 221 -15.98 10.62 -23.74
C GLU A 221 -14.61 11.09 -23.27
N GLN A 222 -14.54 11.83 -22.16
CA GLN A 222 -13.27 12.28 -21.57
C GLN A 222 -12.45 11.11 -21.04
N ILE A 223 -13.10 10.12 -20.42
CA ILE A 223 -12.48 8.86 -20.00
C ILE A 223 -11.96 8.10 -21.24
N ALA A 224 -12.80 7.96 -22.26
CA ALA A 224 -12.49 7.18 -23.44
C ALA A 224 -11.35 7.80 -24.25
N GLU A 225 -11.37 9.12 -24.46
CA GLU A 225 -10.33 9.84 -25.19
C GLU A 225 -8.94 9.59 -24.58
N LEU A 226 -8.81 9.75 -23.25
CA LEU A 226 -7.56 9.49 -22.55
C LEU A 226 -7.20 8.00 -22.60
N GLY A 227 -8.17 7.12 -22.34
CA GLY A 227 -7.96 5.67 -22.34
C GLY A 227 -7.45 5.15 -23.69
N ILE A 228 -8.09 5.53 -24.78
CA ILE A 228 -7.70 5.19 -26.15
C ILE A 228 -6.30 5.73 -26.45
N TYR A 229 -6.04 7.01 -26.11
CA TYR A 229 -4.73 7.61 -26.32
C TYR A 229 -3.62 6.82 -25.63
N HIS A 230 -3.81 6.44 -24.36
CA HIS A 230 -2.81 5.68 -23.62
C HIS A 230 -2.61 4.28 -24.19
N LEU A 231 -3.71 3.51 -24.32
CA LEU A 231 -3.64 2.09 -24.69
C LEU A 231 -3.13 1.86 -26.13
N GLU A 232 -3.31 2.83 -27.04
CA GLU A 232 -2.74 2.75 -28.40
C GLU A 232 -1.23 2.98 -28.45
N ASN A 233 -0.68 3.73 -27.49
CA ASN A 233 0.71 4.19 -27.52
C ASN A 233 1.61 3.49 -26.50
N ALA A 234 1.05 3.00 -25.39
CA ALA A 234 1.82 2.42 -24.29
C ALA A 234 2.10 0.92 -24.50
N PRO A 235 3.38 0.48 -24.46
CA PRO A 235 3.68 -0.94 -24.38
C PRO A 235 3.14 -1.52 -23.08
N GLU A 236 2.45 -2.66 -23.17
CA GLU A 236 1.77 -3.32 -22.05
C GLU A 236 0.90 -2.32 -21.27
N GLY A 237 0.19 -1.47 -22.01
CA GLY A 237 -0.60 -0.37 -21.45
C GLY A 237 -1.70 -0.88 -20.53
N ILE A 238 -1.78 -0.31 -19.34
CA ILE A 238 -2.89 -0.50 -18.40
C ILE A 238 -3.50 0.87 -18.15
N ILE A 239 -4.82 0.98 -18.17
CA ILE A 239 -5.53 2.11 -17.57
C ILE A 239 -6.19 1.66 -16.27
N SER A 240 -6.06 2.47 -15.23
CA SER A 240 -6.53 2.10 -13.89
C SER A 240 -7.40 3.20 -13.28
N PHE A 241 -8.64 2.86 -12.96
CA PHE A 241 -9.48 3.67 -12.07
C PHE A 241 -9.08 3.44 -10.60
N GLY A 242 -9.40 4.38 -9.71
CA GLY A 242 -9.14 4.29 -8.27
C GLY A 242 -7.72 4.68 -7.86
N GLN A 243 -7.31 5.91 -8.17
CA GLN A 243 -5.99 6.43 -7.80
C GLN A 243 -6.00 7.22 -6.48
N GLY A 244 -4.82 7.52 -5.94
CA GLY A 244 -4.69 8.30 -4.69
C GLY A 244 -5.33 9.70 -4.76
N CYS A 245 -5.52 10.26 -5.96
CA CYS A 245 -6.19 11.53 -6.20
C CYS A 245 -7.71 11.41 -6.44
N GLU A 246 -8.35 10.30 -6.10
CA GLU A 246 -9.81 10.16 -6.17
C GLU A 246 -10.38 9.39 -4.96
N GLY A 247 -11.71 9.35 -4.86
CA GLY A 247 -12.43 8.55 -3.88
C GLY A 247 -12.68 7.12 -4.36
N GLU A 248 -13.92 6.63 -4.23
CA GLU A 248 -14.28 5.27 -4.66
C GLU A 248 -14.76 5.30 -6.13
N PRO A 249 -14.05 4.68 -7.09
CA PRO A 249 -14.37 4.75 -8.51
C PRO A 249 -15.70 4.06 -8.87
N SER A 250 -16.13 3.02 -8.16
CA SER A 250 -17.41 2.36 -8.45
C SER A 250 -18.62 3.30 -8.29
N LEU A 251 -18.49 4.39 -7.54
CA LEU A 251 -19.53 5.44 -7.46
C LEU A 251 -19.68 6.25 -8.76
N ALA A 252 -18.74 6.13 -9.70
CA ALA A 252 -18.78 6.70 -11.04
C ALA A 252 -19.10 5.64 -12.12
N ALA A 253 -19.67 4.48 -11.73
CA ALA A 253 -19.88 3.33 -12.61
C ALA A 253 -20.59 3.66 -13.93
N VAL A 254 -21.57 4.56 -13.95
CA VAL A 254 -22.26 4.96 -15.19
C VAL A 254 -21.28 5.52 -16.24
N ASN A 255 -20.42 6.46 -15.83
CA ASN A 255 -19.48 7.11 -16.73
C ASN A 255 -18.30 6.19 -17.07
N ILE A 256 -17.81 5.42 -16.09
CA ILE A 256 -16.75 4.42 -16.31
C ILE A 256 -17.22 3.38 -17.33
N SER A 257 -18.38 2.77 -17.12
CA SER A 257 -18.88 1.69 -17.97
C SER A 257 -19.14 2.16 -19.40
N ALA A 258 -19.69 3.37 -19.58
CA ALA A 258 -19.83 3.96 -20.91
C ALA A 258 -18.47 4.27 -21.55
N GLY A 259 -17.51 4.78 -20.78
CA GLY A 259 -16.15 5.03 -21.25
C GLY A 259 -15.43 3.76 -21.69
N ILE A 260 -15.52 2.67 -20.91
CA ILE A 260 -14.94 1.36 -21.25
C ILE A 260 -15.49 0.85 -22.59
N LYS A 261 -16.80 0.94 -22.81
CA LYS A 261 -17.43 0.53 -24.08
C LYS A 261 -16.88 1.33 -25.26
N LEU A 262 -16.79 2.65 -25.13
CA LEU A 262 -16.20 3.52 -26.17
C LEU A 262 -14.72 3.19 -26.44
N ILE A 263 -13.95 2.86 -25.39
CA ILE A 263 -12.56 2.41 -25.54
C ILE A 263 -12.51 1.11 -26.33
N ARG A 264 -13.31 0.11 -25.95
CA ARG A 264 -13.31 -1.23 -26.55
C ARG A 264 -13.90 -1.26 -27.96
N GLU A 265 -14.77 -0.31 -28.31
CA GLU A 265 -15.20 -0.07 -29.70
C GLU A 265 -14.04 0.43 -30.59
N ARG A 266 -13.05 1.11 -30.00
CA ARG A 266 -11.93 1.72 -30.75
C ARG A 266 -10.67 0.88 -30.73
N THR A 267 -10.37 0.19 -29.63
CA THR A 267 -9.14 -0.58 -29.46
C THR A 267 -9.32 -1.78 -28.53
N SER A 268 -8.72 -2.89 -28.92
CA SER A 268 -8.58 -4.10 -28.10
C SER A 268 -7.22 -4.17 -27.38
N LYS A 269 -6.37 -3.14 -27.51
CA LYS A 269 -5.05 -3.14 -26.89
C LYS A 269 -5.13 -2.87 -25.38
N GLY A 270 -4.19 -3.48 -24.66
CA GLY A 270 -3.95 -3.24 -23.24
C GLY A 270 -5.12 -3.59 -22.31
N GLN A 271 -4.96 -3.30 -21.03
CA GLN A 271 -5.89 -3.72 -19.97
C GLN A 271 -6.57 -2.54 -19.28
N ILE A 272 -7.76 -2.80 -18.78
CA ILE A 272 -8.58 -1.89 -17.99
C ILE A 272 -8.71 -2.49 -16.59
N ASN A 273 -8.13 -1.79 -15.63
CA ASN A 273 -8.12 -2.15 -14.22
C ASN A 273 -8.97 -1.17 -13.39
N ILE A 274 -9.47 -1.66 -12.25
CA ILE A 274 -10.07 -0.81 -11.22
C ILE A 274 -9.47 -1.14 -9.85
N ASN A 275 -9.01 -0.11 -9.14
CA ASN A 275 -8.68 -0.20 -7.72
C ASN A 275 -9.88 0.26 -6.92
N THR A 276 -10.44 -0.59 -6.09
CA THR A 276 -11.72 -0.31 -5.42
C THR A 276 -11.72 -0.84 -4.00
N ASN A 277 -12.57 -0.25 -3.15
CA ASN A 277 -12.98 -0.89 -1.90
C ASN A 277 -14.05 -1.97 -2.12
N ALA A 278 -14.61 -2.05 -3.33
CA ALA A 278 -15.63 -2.98 -3.81
C ALA A 278 -16.95 -2.98 -3.00
N GLY A 279 -17.19 -1.92 -2.22
CA GLY A 279 -18.35 -1.78 -1.33
C GLY A 279 -19.64 -1.33 -2.02
N TYR A 280 -19.58 -0.92 -3.29
CA TYR A 280 -20.77 -0.62 -4.10
C TYR A 280 -20.96 -1.68 -5.19
N THR A 281 -21.58 -2.79 -4.80
CA THR A 281 -21.69 -4.00 -5.63
C THR A 281 -22.36 -3.76 -6.99
N GLU A 282 -23.45 -3.00 -7.05
CA GLU A 282 -24.12 -2.70 -8.32
C GLU A 282 -23.23 -1.89 -9.28
N GLY A 283 -22.41 -0.98 -8.75
CA GLY A 283 -21.42 -0.27 -9.54
C GLY A 283 -20.32 -1.19 -10.07
N ILE A 284 -19.86 -2.14 -9.26
CA ILE A 284 -18.88 -3.15 -9.69
C ILE A 284 -19.45 -4.02 -10.80
N LYS A 285 -20.67 -4.56 -10.65
CA LYS A 285 -21.34 -5.36 -11.68
C LYS A 285 -21.40 -4.61 -13.01
N GLN A 286 -21.84 -3.35 -12.98
CA GLN A 286 -21.94 -2.52 -14.17
C GLN A 286 -20.59 -2.33 -14.89
N ILE A 287 -19.52 -2.13 -14.14
CA ILE A 287 -18.16 -1.94 -14.67
C ILE A 287 -17.60 -3.25 -15.22
N VAL A 288 -17.81 -4.38 -14.53
CA VAL A 288 -17.42 -5.72 -14.98
C VAL A 288 -18.08 -6.03 -16.32
N ASP A 289 -19.40 -5.86 -16.41
CA ASP A 289 -20.20 -6.11 -17.63
C ASP A 289 -19.81 -5.20 -18.81
N ALA A 290 -19.12 -4.09 -18.55
CA ALA A 290 -18.66 -3.17 -19.58
C ALA A 290 -17.39 -3.65 -20.31
N GLY A 291 -16.67 -4.62 -19.76
CA GLY A 291 -15.40 -5.13 -20.29
C GLY A 291 -14.19 -4.73 -19.45
N LEU A 292 -14.32 -4.77 -18.12
CA LEU A 292 -13.18 -4.72 -17.21
C LEU A 292 -12.27 -5.93 -17.43
N ASP A 293 -10.95 -5.80 -17.29
CA ASP A 293 -10.01 -6.91 -17.41
C ASP A 293 -9.52 -7.40 -16.03
N THR A 294 -9.20 -6.44 -15.15
CA THR A 294 -8.66 -6.76 -13.83
C THR A 294 -9.28 -5.89 -12.73
N MET A 295 -9.35 -6.43 -11.51
CA MET A 295 -9.89 -5.75 -10.34
C MET A 295 -8.95 -5.90 -9.15
N ARG A 296 -8.58 -4.78 -8.53
CA ARG A 296 -7.79 -4.75 -7.31
C ARG A 296 -8.64 -4.25 -6.15
N VAL A 297 -8.92 -5.13 -5.19
CA VAL A 297 -9.74 -4.82 -4.01
C VAL A 297 -8.85 -4.52 -2.81
N SER A 298 -8.96 -3.31 -2.25
CA SER A 298 -8.27 -2.99 -1.00
C SER A 298 -9.00 -3.59 0.19
N ILE A 299 -8.28 -4.32 1.03
CA ILE A 299 -8.85 -5.04 2.17
C ILE A 299 -7.85 -5.09 3.34
N ILE A 300 -8.34 -4.82 4.55
CA ILE A 300 -7.55 -4.83 5.80
C ILE A 300 -7.61 -6.17 6.54
N SER A 301 -8.71 -6.90 6.41
CA SER A 301 -9.02 -8.09 7.21
C SER A 301 -10.16 -8.89 6.59
N ALA A 302 -10.12 -10.21 6.77
CA ALA A 302 -11.21 -11.12 6.42
C ALA A 302 -12.24 -11.30 7.55
N ILE A 303 -12.07 -10.61 8.68
CA ILE A 303 -12.96 -10.65 9.84
C ILE A 303 -13.89 -9.41 9.81
N PRO A 304 -15.23 -9.56 9.85
CA PRO A 304 -16.17 -8.44 9.73
C PRO A 304 -15.95 -7.30 10.74
N LYS A 305 -15.69 -7.62 12.02
CA LYS A 305 -15.47 -6.62 13.07
C LYS A 305 -14.21 -5.78 12.81
N SER A 306 -13.13 -6.44 12.41
CA SER A 306 -11.87 -5.82 12.02
C SER A 306 -12.04 -4.93 10.78
N TYR A 307 -12.77 -5.44 9.77
CA TYR A 307 -13.07 -4.69 8.55
C TYR A 307 -13.84 -3.39 8.87
N ASP A 308 -14.92 -3.50 9.64
CA ASP A 308 -15.77 -2.36 10.02
C ASP A 308 -15.01 -1.29 10.81
N ALA A 309 -14.11 -1.70 11.72
CA ALA A 309 -13.30 -0.79 12.53
C ALA A 309 -12.43 0.15 11.69
N TYR A 310 -11.82 -0.40 10.64
CA TYR A 310 -10.92 0.34 9.75
C TYR A 310 -11.68 1.17 8.70
N TYR A 311 -12.61 0.56 7.96
CA TYR A 311 -13.24 1.21 6.78
C TYR A 311 -14.34 2.20 7.14
N ARG A 312 -15.05 1.99 8.26
CA ARG A 312 -16.12 2.87 8.76
C ARG A 312 -17.07 3.32 7.63
N SER A 313 -17.50 2.34 6.84
CA SER A 313 -18.24 2.54 5.59
C SER A 313 -19.75 2.33 5.79
N ASN A 314 -20.52 2.64 4.74
CA ASN A 314 -21.95 2.37 4.67
C ASN A 314 -22.30 0.98 4.11
N TYR A 315 -21.30 0.13 3.90
CA TYR A 315 -21.40 -1.24 3.39
C TYR A 315 -20.65 -2.20 4.31
N LYS A 316 -20.80 -3.52 4.08
CA LYS A 316 -20.15 -4.56 4.89
C LYS A 316 -19.18 -5.40 4.07
N LEU A 317 -18.35 -6.18 4.77
CA LEU A 317 -17.43 -7.14 4.16
C LEU A 317 -18.18 -8.11 3.22
N ASP A 318 -19.42 -8.50 3.54
CA ASP A 318 -20.22 -9.37 2.68
C ASP A 318 -20.53 -8.73 1.31
N ASN A 319 -20.73 -7.40 1.24
CA ASN A 319 -20.91 -6.70 -0.04
C ASN A 319 -19.63 -6.74 -0.89
N VAL A 320 -18.47 -6.59 -0.23
CA VAL A 320 -17.15 -6.70 -0.87
C VAL A 320 -16.94 -8.12 -1.42
N LYS A 321 -17.30 -9.14 -0.64
CA LYS A 321 -17.26 -10.55 -1.05
C LYS A 321 -18.21 -10.83 -2.22
N GLU A 322 -19.39 -10.23 -2.24
CA GLU A 322 -20.32 -10.32 -3.38
C GLU A 322 -19.73 -9.71 -4.65
N SER A 323 -19.12 -8.52 -4.55
CA SER A 323 -18.43 -7.86 -5.67
C SER A 323 -17.27 -8.69 -6.22
N ILE A 324 -16.45 -9.27 -5.33
CA ILE A 324 -15.35 -10.16 -5.71
C ILE A 324 -15.86 -11.40 -6.41
N ARG A 325 -16.89 -12.06 -5.84
CA ARG A 325 -17.51 -13.24 -6.43
C ARG A 325 -18.03 -12.95 -7.83
N TYR A 326 -18.76 -11.86 -8.01
CA TYR A 326 -19.28 -11.48 -9.32
C TYR A 326 -18.16 -11.31 -10.34
N ALA A 327 -17.08 -10.62 -9.99
CA ALA A 327 -15.94 -10.44 -10.88
C ALA A 327 -15.27 -11.78 -11.24
N LEU A 328 -15.07 -12.67 -10.26
CA LEU A 328 -14.52 -14.01 -10.49
C LEU A 328 -15.42 -14.86 -11.40
N ASP A 329 -16.74 -14.80 -11.21
CA ASP A 329 -17.72 -15.51 -12.04
C ASP A 329 -17.77 -15.00 -13.49
N HIS A 330 -17.16 -13.85 -13.77
CA HIS A 330 -17.03 -13.22 -15.10
C HIS A 330 -15.57 -13.19 -15.58
N ASP A 331 -14.73 -14.11 -15.09
CA ASP A 331 -13.34 -14.30 -15.51
C ASP A 331 -12.43 -13.07 -15.33
N ILE A 332 -12.81 -12.13 -14.46
CA ILE A 332 -11.97 -10.98 -14.12
C ILE A 332 -10.81 -11.44 -13.24
N TYR A 333 -9.59 -11.01 -13.56
CA TYR A 333 -8.45 -11.24 -12.69
C TYR A 333 -8.55 -10.36 -11.45
N VAL A 334 -8.73 -10.99 -10.27
CA VAL A 334 -8.88 -10.31 -9.00
C VAL A 334 -7.60 -10.40 -8.17
N SER A 335 -7.12 -9.23 -7.74
CA SER A 335 -6.06 -9.08 -6.76
C SER A 335 -6.55 -8.41 -5.49
N LEU A 336 -6.04 -8.83 -4.33
CA LEU A 336 -6.29 -8.16 -3.06
C LEU A 336 -5.10 -7.26 -2.73
N ASN A 337 -5.35 -5.96 -2.61
CA ASN A 337 -4.43 -5.02 -2.00
C ASN A 337 -4.56 -5.13 -0.49
N MET A 338 -3.84 -6.10 0.09
CA MET A 338 -3.88 -6.43 1.51
C MET A 338 -3.10 -5.38 2.29
N LEU A 339 -3.82 -4.55 3.03
CA LEU A 339 -3.24 -3.56 3.93
C LEU A 339 -2.68 -4.30 5.15
N TYR A 340 -1.37 -4.40 5.24
CA TYR A 340 -0.68 -5.34 6.11
C TYR A 340 0.01 -4.63 7.28
N PHE A 341 -0.33 -5.09 8.49
CA PHE A 341 0.19 -4.61 9.76
C PHE A 341 0.68 -5.80 10.60
N PRO A 342 2.00 -5.91 10.86
CA PRO A 342 2.55 -6.96 11.71
C PRO A 342 2.02 -6.91 13.15
N GLY A 343 1.61 -8.05 13.69
CA GLY A 343 0.89 -8.23 14.95
C GLY A 343 -0.61 -7.92 14.87
N PHE A 344 -1.14 -7.69 13.66
CA PHE A 344 -2.58 -7.65 13.42
C PHE A 344 -2.98 -8.70 12.38
N ASN A 345 -2.47 -8.60 11.16
CA ASN A 345 -2.85 -9.50 10.06
C ASN A 345 -2.31 -10.92 10.21
N ASP A 346 -1.19 -11.09 10.91
CA ASP A 346 -0.52 -12.36 11.20
C ASP A 346 -0.86 -12.92 12.58
N ARG A 347 -2.06 -12.64 13.08
CA ARG A 347 -2.67 -13.37 14.19
C ARG A 347 -3.24 -14.71 13.72
N GLU A 348 -3.36 -15.69 14.61
CA GLU A 348 -3.90 -17.02 14.27
C GLU A 348 -5.36 -16.96 13.76
N ASP A 349 -6.18 -16.09 14.34
CA ASP A 349 -7.58 -15.89 13.92
C ASP A 349 -7.69 -15.22 12.54
N GLU A 350 -6.88 -14.20 12.27
CA GLU A 350 -6.79 -13.59 10.93
C GLU A 350 -6.29 -14.60 9.89
N LEU A 351 -5.24 -15.39 10.19
CA LEU A 351 -4.77 -16.45 9.29
C LEU A 351 -5.88 -17.46 8.96
N ALA A 352 -6.63 -17.90 9.97
CA ALA A 352 -7.77 -18.80 9.76
C ALA A 352 -8.85 -18.14 8.88
N ALA A 353 -9.19 -16.88 9.15
CA ALA A 353 -10.18 -16.14 8.38
C ALA A 353 -9.75 -15.94 6.93
N TRP A 354 -8.47 -15.64 6.67
CA TRP A 354 -7.93 -15.55 5.31
C TRP A 354 -7.96 -16.88 4.57
N LYS A 355 -7.65 -18.00 5.25
CA LYS A 355 -7.78 -19.34 4.66
C LYS A 355 -9.23 -19.63 4.25
N GLU A 356 -10.22 -19.34 5.09
CA GLU A 356 -11.64 -19.48 4.69
C GLU A 356 -12.01 -18.54 3.54
N PHE A 357 -11.55 -17.29 3.59
CA PHE A 357 -11.78 -16.30 2.53
C PHE A 357 -11.30 -16.81 1.17
N PHE A 358 -10.10 -17.37 1.08
CA PHE A 358 -9.54 -17.87 -0.18
C PHE A 358 -10.16 -19.19 -0.66
N ARG A 359 -10.70 -20.02 0.25
CA ARG A 359 -11.51 -21.17 -0.16
C ARG A 359 -12.85 -20.76 -0.75
N GLU A 360 -13.45 -19.70 -0.22
CA GLU A 360 -14.72 -19.15 -0.71
C GLU A 360 -14.54 -18.33 -1.98
N LEU A 361 -13.47 -17.56 -2.08
CA LEU A 361 -13.18 -16.60 -3.14
C LEU A 361 -11.75 -16.84 -3.64
N PRO A 362 -11.55 -17.70 -4.65
CA PRO A 362 -10.22 -18.08 -5.15
C PRO A 362 -9.61 -16.98 -6.03
N VAL A 363 -9.32 -15.82 -5.41
CA VAL A 363 -8.61 -14.71 -6.04
C VAL A 363 -7.20 -15.14 -6.46
N GLN A 364 -6.68 -14.49 -7.50
CA GLN A 364 -5.43 -14.90 -8.13
C GLN A 364 -4.20 -14.35 -7.42
N MET A 365 -4.31 -13.18 -6.77
CA MET A 365 -3.16 -12.50 -6.16
C MET A 365 -3.46 -11.82 -4.83
N ILE A 366 -2.50 -11.85 -3.91
CA ILE A 366 -2.36 -10.87 -2.83
C ILE A 366 -1.20 -9.93 -3.18
N GLN A 367 -1.50 -8.64 -3.25
CA GLN A 367 -0.52 -7.56 -3.18
C GLN A 367 -0.39 -7.12 -1.72
N VAL A 368 0.67 -7.57 -1.06
CA VAL A 368 0.95 -7.18 0.32
C VAL A 368 1.45 -5.73 0.31
N ARG A 369 0.78 -4.88 1.10
CA ARG A 369 1.10 -3.46 1.25
C ARG A 369 1.38 -3.17 2.70
N ASN A 370 2.54 -2.61 3.01
CA ASN A 370 2.75 -2.06 4.34
C ASN A 370 1.66 -1.03 4.63
N LEU A 371 0.91 -1.23 5.71
CA LEU A 371 -0.05 -0.24 6.16
C LEU A 371 0.73 0.98 6.70
N ASN A 372 0.51 2.09 6.02
CA ASN A 372 1.08 3.39 6.37
C ASN A 372 0.18 4.09 7.39
N ILE A 373 0.51 4.00 8.67
CA ILE A 373 -0.30 4.55 9.75
C ILE A 373 0.50 4.66 11.06
N ASP A 374 0.09 5.56 11.94
CA ASP A 374 0.53 5.56 13.34
C ASP A 374 0.15 4.21 13.99
N PRO A 375 1.12 3.45 14.52
CA PRO A 375 0.88 2.09 14.99
C PRO A 375 0.00 2.03 16.24
N ASP A 376 0.12 2.98 17.16
CA ASP A 376 -0.67 2.99 18.39
C ASP A 376 -2.10 3.45 18.09
N ALA A 377 -2.24 4.52 17.30
CA ALA A 377 -3.56 5.00 16.90
C ALA A 377 -4.33 3.95 16.08
N PHE A 378 -3.63 3.10 15.31
CA PHE A 378 -4.24 1.96 14.63
C PHE A 378 -4.70 0.91 15.62
N LEU A 379 -3.85 0.46 16.54
CA LEU A 379 -4.23 -0.57 17.52
C LEU A 379 -5.39 -0.14 18.42
N ASP A 380 -5.47 1.14 18.79
CA ASP A 380 -6.56 1.72 19.58
C ASP A 380 -7.96 1.53 18.96
N ILE A 381 -8.05 1.53 17.63
CA ILE A 381 -9.33 1.41 16.92
C ILE A 381 -9.66 -0.03 16.52
N MET A 382 -8.65 -0.90 16.46
CA MET A 382 -8.79 -2.27 15.98
C MET A 382 -9.20 -3.21 17.13
N PRO A 383 -9.78 -4.38 16.83
CA PRO A 383 -10.04 -5.37 17.87
C PRO A 383 -8.75 -5.79 18.59
N GLU A 384 -8.81 -5.82 19.91
CA GLU A 384 -7.73 -6.32 20.77
C GLU A 384 -7.25 -7.70 20.32
N GLN A 385 -5.96 -7.95 20.52
CA GLN A 385 -5.36 -9.25 20.27
C GLN A 385 -5.97 -10.30 21.21
N LYS A 386 -6.50 -11.38 20.61
CA LYS A 386 -7.05 -12.53 21.36
C LYS A 386 -6.30 -13.82 21.10
N THR A 387 -5.49 -13.85 20.05
CA THR A 387 -4.72 -15.02 19.64
C THR A 387 -3.25 -14.64 19.43
N PRO A 388 -2.31 -15.59 19.55
CA PRO A 388 -0.90 -15.34 19.31
C PRO A 388 -0.60 -14.88 17.88
N PHE A 389 0.56 -14.26 17.70
CA PHE A 389 1.09 -14.02 16.36
C PHE A 389 1.70 -15.28 15.78
N VAL A 390 1.40 -15.58 14.53
CA VAL A 390 2.15 -16.58 13.76
C VAL A 390 3.43 -15.98 13.18
N GLY A 391 3.48 -14.66 13.05
CA GLY A 391 4.55 -13.89 12.43
C GLY A 391 4.45 -13.85 10.90
N THR A 392 4.84 -12.72 10.33
CA THR A 392 4.62 -12.38 8.92
C THR A 392 5.16 -13.41 7.93
N ARG A 393 6.38 -13.92 8.16
CA ARG A 393 6.99 -14.94 7.29
C ARG A 393 6.16 -16.23 7.28
N LYS A 394 5.71 -16.67 8.46
CA LYS A 394 4.90 -17.88 8.60
C LYS A 394 3.52 -17.68 8.00
N PHE A 395 2.89 -16.53 8.25
CA PHE A 395 1.60 -16.15 7.67
C PHE A 395 1.60 -16.31 6.16
N LEU A 396 2.55 -15.67 5.46
CA LEU A 396 2.63 -15.77 4.00
C LEU A 396 2.98 -17.18 3.52
N SER A 397 3.87 -17.89 4.24
CA SER A 397 4.23 -19.26 3.89
C SER A 397 3.06 -20.25 4.01
N GLU A 398 2.20 -20.06 5.02
CA GLU A 398 1.03 -20.90 5.28
C GLU A 398 -0.04 -20.66 4.22
N LEU A 399 -0.27 -19.40 3.85
CA LEU A 399 -1.15 -19.07 2.72
C LEU A 399 -0.65 -19.67 1.41
N LYS A 400 0.65 -19.53 1.10
CA LYS A 400 1.23 -20.09 -0.13
C LYS A 400 1.21 -21.61 -0.16
N LYS A 401 1.40 -22.26 0.98
CA LYS A 401 1.36 -23.72 1.12
C LYS A 401 -0.05 -24.27 0.91
N GLU A 402 -1.06 -23.58 1.42
CA GLU A 402 -2.46 -24.00 1.29
C GLU A 402 -3.06 -23.66 -0.08
N PHE A 403 -2.66 -22.53 -0.66
CA PHE A 403 -3.09 -22.06 -1.97
C PHE A 403 -1.88 -21.88 -2.91
N PRO A 404 -1.29 -22.96 -3.46
CA PRO A 404 -0.10 -22.88 -4.30
C PRO A 404 -0.26 -21.98 -5.55
N GLN A 405 -1.48 -21.86 -6.07
CA GLN A 405 -1.83 -21.01 -7.20
C GLN A 405 -1.87 -19.51 -6.88
N LEU A 406 -2.01 -19.16 -5.60
CA LEU A 406 -2.09 -17.77 -5.17
C LEU A 406 -0.74 -17.08 -5.36
N VAL A 407 -0.73 -16.01 -6.14
CA VAL A 407 0.44 -15.14 -6.28
C VAL A 407 0.52 -14.23 -5.06
N ILE A 408 1.69 -14.15 -4.42
CA ILE A 408 1.96 -13.22 -3.32
C ILE A 408 3.07 -12.30 -3.80
N GLY A 409 2.80 -11.00 -3.84
CA GLY A 409 3.76 -10.00 -4.32
C GLY A 409 3.39 -8.60 -3.87
N SER A 410 3.90 -7.61 -4.59
CA SER A 410 3.78 -6.19 -4.27
C SER A 410 3.55 -5.31 -5.50
N PHE A 411 3.36 -5.84 -6.71
CA PHE A 411 3.06 -4.99 -7.86
C PHE A 411 1.90 -5.52 -8.70
N SER A 412 1.27 -4.62 -9.44
CA SER A 412 0.40 -5.03 -10.54
C SER A 412 1.27 -5.59 -11.66
N HIS A 413 0.91 -6.77 -12.14
CA HIS A 413 1.55 -7.42 -13.27
C HIS A 413 0.58 -7.38 -14.44
N TYR A 414 1.09 -7.08 -15.64
CA TYR A 414 0.30 -7.20 -16.85
C TYR A 414 -0.05 -8.68 -17.01
N VAL A 415 -1.34 -9.00 -17.07
CA VAL A 415 -1.79 -10.39 -17.18
C VAL A 415 -1.95 -10.71 -18.66
N GLU A 416 -1.12 -11.61 -19.18
CA GLU A 416 -1.34 -12.14 -20.53
C GLU A 416 -2.62 -12.98 -20.53
N GLY A 417 -3.56 -12.63 -21.42
CA GLY A 417 -4.85 -13.31 -21.58
C GLY A 417 -4.79 -14.54 -22.47
#